data_AF-A0A090TDL5-F1
#
_entry.id   AF-A0A090TDL5-F1
#
_cell.length_a   1.000
_cell.length_b   1.000
_cell.length_c   1.000
_cell.angle_alpha   90.00
_cell.angle_beta   90.00
_cell.angle_gamma   90.00
#
_symmetry.space_group_name_H-M   'P 1'
#
loop_
_entity.id
_entity.type
_entity.pdbx_description
1 polymer ?
#
loop_
_entity_poly.entity_id
_entity_poly.type
_entity_poly.pdbx_seq_one_letter_code
_entity_poly.pdbx_strand_id
1 'polypeptide(L)'
;MFSVSDLVTMLGGQANITRVLYPNNQLVIEVDDLSLIHDTSPSYRLEEVLGKPQLTFSMPDHFDEMSLLELGAVIAEQQKLLAVDASQPALCEHRPTWHISPPKGLLNDPNGFIYHQGQYHLFYQWYPHGCVHKDKYWAHLTSVI
;
A
#
# COMPACT_ATOMS: atom_id res chain seq x y z
N MET A 1 -18.70 5.34 -18.77
CA MET A 1 -17.60 5.94 -17.99
C MET A 1 -16.95 4.79 -17.25
N PHE A 2 -15.66 4.59 -17.43
CA PHE A 2 -14.95 3.46 -16.84
C PHE A 2 -14.58 3.82 -15.40
N SER A 3 -15.22 3.18 -14.41
CA SER A 3 -15.08 3.52 -12.99
C SER A 3 -13.93 2.75 -12.32
N VAL A 4 -13.57 3.16 -11.10
CA VAL A 4 -12.62 2.41 -10.25
C VAL A 4 -13.16 1.00 -9.95
N SER A 5 -14.46 0.86 -9.71
CA SER A 5 -15.09 -0.45 -9.49
C SER A 5 -14.99 -1.36 -10.71
N ASP A 6 -15.19 -0.81 -11.92
CA ASP A 6 -15.02 -1.55 -13.17
C ASP A 6 -13.58 -2.03 -13.33
N LEU A 7 -12.61 -1.14 -13.06
CA LEU A 7 -11.18 -1.45 -13.08
C LEU A 7 -10.80 -2.54 -12.07
N VAL A 8 -11.25 -2.42 -10.82
CA VAL A 8 -10.98 -3.40 -9.76
C VAL A 8 -11.57 -4.76 -10.13
N THR A 9 -12.80 -4.78 -10.66
CA THR A 9 -13.45 -6.02 -11.11
C THR A 9 -12.71 -6.65 -12.29
N MET A 10 -12.33 -5.84 -13.28
CA MET A 10 -11.57 -6.28 -14.45
C MET A 10 -10.24 -6.93 -14.06
N LEU A 11 -9.56 -6.36 -13.07
CA LEU A 11 -8.28 -6.84 -12.56
C LEU A 11 -8.41 -8.02 -11.57
N GLY A 12 -9.59 -8.64 -11.41
CA GLY A 12 -9.75 -9.80 -10.54
C GLY A 12 -9.96 -9.47 -9.05
N GLY A 13 -10.35 -8.24 -8.75
CA GLY A 13 -10.69 -7.77 -7.41
C GLY A 13 -9.55 -7.06 -6.68
N GLN A 14 -9.89 -6.41 -5.56
CA GLN A 14 -8.95 -5.56 -4.80
C GLN A 14 -7.71 -6.31 -4.31
N ALA A 15 -7.84 -7.60 -3.99
CA ALA A 15 -6.77 -8.42 -3.47
C ALA A 15 -5.68 -8.69 -4.51
N ASN A 16 -6.00 -8.54 -5.80
CA ASN A 16 -5.04 -8.72 -6.87
C ASN A 16 -4.24 -7.46 -7.17
N ILE A 17 -4.64 -6.29 -6.65
CA ILE A 17 -3.99 -5.00 -6.94
C ILE A 17 -3.07 -4.62 -5.78
N THR A 18 -1.78 -4.50 -6.06
CA THR A 18 -0.77 -4.24 -5.01
C THR A 18 -0.28 -2.80 -5.01
N ARG A 19 -0.23 -2.16 -6.18
CA ARG A 19 0.33 -0.81 -6.35
C ARG A 19 -0.32 -0.08 -7.50
N VAL A 20 -0.47 1.23 -7.35
CA VAL A 20 -0.80 2.17 -8.42
C VAL A 20 0.30 3.21 -8.55
N LEU A 21 0.70 3.53 -9.79
CA LEU A 21 1.52 4.69 -10.12
C LEU A 21 0.83 5.48 -11.24
N TYR A 22 1.09 6.77 -11.29
CA TYR A 22 0.54 7.66 -12.31
C TYR A 22 1.59 8.54 -13.00
N PRO A 23 2.63 7.96 -13.65
CA PRO A 23 3.64 8.72 -14.36
C PRO A 23 3.15 9.19 -15.73
N ASN A 24 3.53 10.39 -16.17
CA ASN A 24 3.36 10.87 -17.54
C ASN A 24 1.95 10.67 -18.14
N ASN A 25 0.91 10.85 -17.31
CA ASN A 25 -0.49 10.64 -17.72
C ASN A 25 -0.80 9.20 -18.17
N GLN A 26 -0.13 8.23 -17.55
CA GLN A 26 -0.36 6.80 -17.70
C GLN A 26 -0.72 6.21 -16.35
N LEU A 27 -1.74 5.37 -16.31
CA LEU A 27 -2.10 4.60 -15.13
C LEU A 27 -1.33 3.28 -15.16
N VAL A 28 -0.46 3.06 -14.18
CA VAL A 28 0.32 1.83 -14.04
C VAL A 28 -0.17 1.08 -12.82
N ILE A 29 -0.59 -0.16 -13.01
CA ILE A 29 -1.13 -0.99 -11.95
C ILE A 29 -0.31 -2.26 -11.84
N GLU A 30 0.23 -2.50 -10.66
CA GLU A 30 0.87 -3.78 -10.34
C GLU A 30 -0.19 -4.77 -9.84
N VAL A 31 -0.12 -5.99 -10.35
CA VAL A 31 -1.00 -7.08 -9.93
C VAL A 31 -0.22 -8.29 -9.44
N ASP A 32 -0.85 -9.15 -8.64
CA ASP A 32 -0.21 -10.37 -8.13
C ASP A 32 -0.40 -11.57 -9.06
N ASP A 33 -1.56 -11.71 -9.71
CA ASP A 33 -1.92 -12.84 -10.55
C ASP A 33 -2.62 -12.40 -11.84
N LEU A 34 -1.95 -12.62 -12.97
CA LEU A 34 -2.47 -12.30 -14.30
C LEU A 34 -3.67 -13.17 -14.72
N SER A 35 -3.81 -14.37 -14.14
CA SER A 35 -4.89 -15.30 -14.50
C SER A 35 -6.26 -14.86 -14.01
N LEU A 36 -6.30 -13.91 -13.05
CA LEU A 36 -7.53 -13.34 -12.49
C LEU A 36 -8.08 -12.17 -13.34
N ILE A 37 -7.39 -11.76 -14.40
CA ILE A 37 -7.83 -10.65 -15.25
C ILE A 37 -8.92 -11.16 -16.20
N HIS A 38 -10.10 -10.54 -16.15
CA HIS A 38 -11.31 -11.02 -16.83
C HIS A 38 -11.68 -10.22 -18.09
N ASP A 39 -11.12 -9.01 -18.26
CA ASP A 39 -11.37 -8.15 -19.42
C ASP A 39 -10.06 -7.45 -19.83
N THR A 40 -9.83 -7.31 -21.14
CA THR A 40 -8.66 -6.60 -21.70
C THR A 40 -9.02 -5.22 -22.25
N SER A 41 -10.25 -4.76 -22.02
CA SER A 41 -10.71 -3.41 -22.30
C SER A 41 -10.77 -2.59 -21.00
N PRO A 42 -10.16 -1.39 -20.95
CA PRO A 42 -9.35 -0.75 -21.98
C PRO A 42 -8.02 -1.49 -22.22
N SER A 43 -7.46 -1.34 -23.43
CA SER A 43 -6.18 -1.96 -23.80
C SER A 43 -5.04 -1.49 -22.89
N TYR A 44 -4.18 -2.41 -22.50
CA TYR A 44 -3.00 -2.14 -21.70
C TYR A 44 -1.73 -2.72 -22.31
N ARG A 45 -0.59 -2.21 -21.87
CA ARG A 45 0.73 -2.81 -22.09
C ARG A 45 1.15 -3.56 -20.83
N LEU A 46 1.55 -4.81 -20.98
CA LEU A 46 2.08 -5.63 -19.90
C LEU A 46 3.62 -5.53 -19.87
N GLU A 47 4.17 -5.24 -18.70
CA GLU A 47 5.60 -5.26 -18.42
C GLU A 47 5.87 -6.02 -17.12
N GLU A 48 7.06 -6.62 -16.98
CA GLU A 48 7.49 -7.21 -15.72
C GLU A 48 8.56 -6.31 -15.08
N VAL A 49 8.31 -5.87 -13.86
CA VAL A 49 9.22 -5.00 -13.11
C VAL A 49 9.52 -5.68 -11.78
N LEU A 50 10.80 -6.02 -11.56
CA LEU A 50 11.26 -6.71 -10.33
C LEU A 50 10.50 -8.02 -10.04
N GLY A 51 10.10 -8.76 -11.08
CA GLY A 51 9.35 -10.02 -10.94
C GLY A 51 7.85 -9.82 -10.66
N LYS A 52 7.32 -8.60 -10.83
CA LYS A 52 5.90 -8.28 -10.67
C LYS A 52 5.31 -7.81 -12.00
N PRO A 53 4.16 -8.34 -12.42
CA PRO A 53 3.48 -7.87 -13.61
C PRO A 53 2.85 -6.49 -13.38
N GLN A 54 3.07 -5.58 -14.32
CA GLN A 54 2.53 -4.22 -14.32
C GLN A 54 1.77 -3.95 -15.63
N LEU A 55 0.53 -3.49 -15.47
CA LEU A 55 -0.36 -3.11 -16.56
C LEU A 55 -0.33 -1.59 -16.70
N THR A 56 0.14 -1.12 -17.86
CA THR A 56 0.18 0.30 -18.19
C THR A 56 -0.97 0.62 -19.14
N PHE A 57 -1.88 1.47 -18.67
CA PHE A 57 -3.00 2.00 -19.45
C PHE A 57 -2.65 3.42 -19.90
N SER A 58 -2.83 3.69 -21.19
CA SER A 58 -3.05 5.08 -21.62
C SER A 58 -4.32 5.56 -20.94
N MET A 59 -4.32 6.80 -20.44
CA MET A 59 -5.43 7.36 -19.67
C MET A 59 -6.80 6.90 -20.19
N PRO A 60 -7.48 5.99 -19.48
CA PRO A 60 -8.84 5.62 -19.84
C PRO A 60 -9.67 6.89 -19.83
N ASP A 61 -10.56 7.05 -20.82
CA ASP A 61 -11.46 8.20 -20.85
C ASP A 61 -12.11 8.35 -19.46
N HIS A 62 -11.80 9.46 -18.77
CA HIS A 62 -12.36 9.87 -17.47
C HIS A 62 -11.75 9.31 -16.16
N PHE A 63 -10.48 8.89 -16.12
CA PHE A 63 -9.83 8.56 -14.84
C PHE A 63 -9.20 9.79 -14.16
N ASP A 64 -9.95 10.50 -13.32
CA ASP A 64 -9.54 11.77 -12.69
C ASP A 64 -8.85 11.61 -11.32
N GLU A 65 -8.51 12.74 -10.68
CA GLU A 65 -7.87 12.76 -9.36
C GLU A 65 -8.71 12.06 -8.28
N MET A 66 -10.04 12.18 -8.34
CA MET A 66 -10.94 11.51 -7.40
C MET A 66 -10.91 10.00 -7.60
N SER A 67 -10.87 9.54 -8.84
CA SER A 67 -10.73 8.12 -9.19
C SER A 67 -9.39 7.54 -8.71
N LEU A 68 -8.30 8.31 -8.83
CA LEU A 68 -6.99 7.93 -8.28
C LEU A 68 -7.01 7.84 -6.75
N LEU A 69 -7.68 8.77 -6.08
CA LEU A 69 -7.84 8.76 -4.63
C LEU A 69 -8.66 7.54 -4.16
N GLU A 70 -9.76 7.24 -4.85
CA GLU A 70 -10.59 6.07 -4.57
C GLU A 70 -9.81 4.76 -4.76
N LEU A 71 -9.07 4.62 -5.87
CA LEU A 71 -8.21 3.47 -6.11
C LEU A 71 -7.12 3.32 -5.04
N GLY A 72 -6.50 4.44 -4.63
CA GLY A 72 -5.54 4.45 -3.53
C GLY A 72 -6.16 4.01 -2.20
N ALA A 73 -7.40 4.40 -1.93
CA ALA A 73 -8.12 3.98 -0.72
C ALA A 73 -8.43 2.48 -0.72
N VAL A 74 -8.83 1.90 -1.86
CA VAL A 74 -9.04 0.46 -2.02
C VAL A 74 -7.76 -0.33 -1.71
N ILE A 75 -6.63 0.09 -2.29
CA ILE A 75 -5.33 -0.54 -2.04
C ILE A 75 -4.94 -0.41 -0.56
N ALA A 76 -5.12 0.78 0.03
CA ALA A 76 -4.79 1.03 1.43
C ALA A 76 -5.64 0.19 2.40
N GLU A 77 -6.92 -0.05 2.08
CA GLU A 77 -7.79 -0.93 2.87
C GLU A 77 -7.30 -2.37 2.83
N GLN A 78 -7.01 -2.89 1.63
CA GLN A 78 -6.47 -4.24 1.47
C GLN A 78 -5.14 -4.42 2.22
N GLN A 79 -4.24 -3.44 2.14
CA GLN A 79 -2.98 -3.42 2.88
C GLN A 79 -3.19 -3.46 4.41
N LYS A 80 -4.19 -2.74 4.93
CA LYS A 80 -4.54 -2.79 6.35
C LYS A 80 -5.05 -4.17 6.76
N LEU A 81 -5.91 -4.79 5.94
CA LEU A 81 -6.42 -6.15 6.19
C LEU A 81 -5.29 -7.17 6.27
N LEU A 82 -4.33 -7.10 5.34
CA LEU A 82 -3.16 -7.99 5.33
C LEU A 82 -2.21 -7.76 6.51
N ALA A 83 -2.19 -6.54 7.07
CA ALA A 83 -1.33 -6.20 8.21
C ALA A 83 -1.96 -6.52 9.58
N VAL A 84 -3.20 -7.02 9.65
CA VAL A 84 -3.90 -7.28 10.92
C VAL A 84 -3.12 -8.22 11.84
N ASP A 85 -2.55 -9.32 11.33
CA ASP A 85 -1.75 -10.24 12.17
C ASP A 85 -0.48 -9.57 12.72
N ALA A 86 0.07 -8.62 11.98
CA ALA A 86 1.25 -7.86 12.37
C ALA A 86 0.96 -6.75 13.38
N SER A 87 -0.30 -6.54 13.76
CA SER A 87 -0.69 -5.61 14.83
C SER A 87 -0.40 -6.16 16.22
N GLN A 88 -0.25 -7.49 16.36
CA GLN A 88 -0.01 -8.14 17.65
C GLN A 88 1.49 -8.30 17.91
N PRO A 89 2.00 -7.87 19.09
CA PRO A 89 3.40 -8.04 19.43
C PRO A 89 3.84 -9.51 19.44
N ALA A 90 4.88 -9.86 18.68
CA ALA A 90 5.54 -11.15 18.84
C ALA A 90 6.20 -11.27 20.23
N LEU A 91 6.02 -12.43 20.88
CA LEU A 91 6.75 -12.79 22.10
C LEU A 91 8.24 -12.92 21.78
N CYS A 92 9.07 -12.13 22.45
CA CYS A 92 10.52 -12.12 22.27
C CYS A 92 11.18 -11.59 23.54
N GLU A 93 12.09 -12.36 24.13
CA GLU A 93 12.83 -11.98 25.34
C GLU A 93 13.76 -10.77 25.13
N HIS A 94 14.14 -10.50 23.88
CA HIS A 94 14.98 -9.38 23.50
C HIS A 94 14.20 -8.13 23.08
N ARG A 95 12.85 -8.15 23.17
CA ARG A 95 12.04 -6.97 22.82
C ARG A 95 12.35 -5.83 23.81
N PRO A 96 12.70 -4.62 23.33
CA PRO A 96 12.93 -3.50 24.22
C PRO A 96 11.63 -3.09 24.92
N THR A 97 11.72 -2.81 26.22
CA THR A 97 10.57 -2.44 27.07
C THR A 97 10.35 -0.94 27.18
N TRP A 98 11.37 -0.13 26.84
CA TRP A 98 11.33 1.34 26.98
C TRP A 98 11.61 2.10 25.68
N HIS A 99 12.05 1.42 24.62
CA HIS A 99 12.23 2.02 23.31
C HIS A 99 11.05 1.67 22.41
N ILE A 100 10.73 2.55 21.48
CA ILE A 100 9.73 2.30 20.46
C ILE A 100 10.18 1.09 19.62
N SER A 101 9.31 0.09 19.51
CA SER A 101 9.49 -1.07 18.65
C SER A 101 8.15 -1.42 17.99
N PRO A 102 8.15 -1.92 16.74
CA PRO A 102 6.92 -2.32 16.09
C PRO A 102 6.39 -3.63 16.73
N PRO A 103 5.11 -3.97 16.57
CA PRO A 103 4.61 -5.25 17.07
C PRO A 103 5.29 -6.45 16.39
N LYS A 104 5.56 -6.38 15.08
CA LYS A 104 6.35 -7.37 14.33
C LYS A 104 7.11 -6.68 13.17
N GLY A 105 8.01 -7.40 12.51
CA GLY A 105 8.63 -6.94 11.27
C GLY A 105 9.75 -5.90 11.46
N LEU A 106 10.10 -5.20 10.37
CA LEU A 106 11.23 -4.27 10.33
C LEU A 106 10.79 -2.83 10.61
N LEU A 107 11.40 -2.19 11.62
CA LEU A 107 11.35 -0.74 11.83
C LEU A 107 12.63 -0.10 11.27
N ASN A 108 12.50 1.04 10.58
CA ASN A 108 13.62 1.86 10.14
C ASN A 108 13.42 3.33 10.59
N ASP A 109 13.58 4.28 9.67
CA ASP A 109 13.70 5.70 9.99
C ASP A 109 12.49 6.27 10.73
N PRO A 110 12.72 7.13 11.75
CA PRO A 110 11.67 7.99 12.28
C PRO A 110 11.28 9.04 11.23
N ASN A 111 9.98 9.30 11.12
CA ASN A 111 9.41 10.27 10.19
C ASN A 111 8.41 11.17 10.92
N GLY A 112 8.20 12.39 10.41
CA GLY A 112 7.13 13.28 10.88
C GLY A 112 7.12 13.56 12.39
N PHE A 113 8.28 13.61 13.05
CA PHE A 113 8.34 13.85 14.49
C PHE A 113 7.96 15.31 14.79
N ILE A 114 6.82 15.52 15.44
CA ILE A 114 6.25 16.85 15.67
C ILE A 114 5.42 16.89 16.96
N TYR A 115 5.38 18.04 17.63
CA TYR A 115 4.36 18.33 18.64
C TYR A 115 3.22 19.14 18.01
N HIS A 116 2.01 18.60 18.04
CA HIS A 116 0.83 19.21 17.42
C HIS A 116 -0.42 18.95 18.26
N GLN A 117 -1.27 19.96 18.43
CA GLN A 117 -2.56 19.84 19.15
C GLN A 117 -2.47 19.14 20.52
N GLY A 118 -1.41 19.39 21.29
CA GLY A 118 -1.26 18.83 22.63
C GLY A 118 -0.63 17.44 22.70
N GLN A 119 -0.15 16.89 21.58
CA GLN A 119 0.44 15.55 21.52
C GLN A 119 1.77 15.56 20.76
N TYR A 120 2.68 14.67 21.14
CA TYR A 120 3.79 14.28 20.28
C TYR A 120 3.27 13.26 19.27
N HIS A 121 3.56 13.49 18.00
CA HIS A 121 3.33 12.57 16.90
C HIS A 121 4.67 12.08 16.40
N LEU A 122 4.82 10.77 16.29
CA LEU A 122 5.98 10.15 15.64
C LEU A 122 5.47 9.14 14.63
N PHE A 123 5.96 9.24 13.40
CA PHE A 123 5.83 8.21 12.40
C PHE A 123 7.13 7.43 12.31
N TYR A 124 7.08 6.20 11.81
CA TYR A 124 8.29 5.48 11.44
C TYR A 124 8.02 4.58 10.23
N GLN A 125 9.08 4.35 9.45
CA GLN A 125 9.04 3.36 8.39
C GLN A 125 8.90 1.96 8.98
N TRP A 126 7.87 1.24 8.56
CA TRP A 126 7.56 -0.10 9.02
C TRP A 126 7.33 -1.05 7.85
N TYR A 127 7.84 -2.28 7.95
CA TYR A 127 7.43 -3.39 7.09
C TYR A 127 6.89 -4.53 7.96
N PRO A 128 5.57 -4.80 7.96
CA PRO A 128 4.94 -5.75 8.89
C PRO A 128 5.22 -7.22 8.61
N HIS A 129 5.57 -7.56 7.36
CA HIS A 129 5.58 -8.96 6.90
C HIS A 129 6.93 -9.68 7.06
N GLY A 130 7.96 -9.00 7.57
CA GLY A 130 9.25 -9.62 7.82
C GLY A 130 10.34 -8.64 8.22
N CYS A 131 11.50 -9.18 8.59
CA CYS A 131 12.67 -8.40 8.97
C CYS A 131 13.56 -8.08 7.74
N VAL A 132 12.96 -7.52 6.69
CA VAL A 132 13.63 -7.25 5.41
C VAL A 132 13.29 -5.86 4.87
N HIS A 133 14.20 -5.26 4.12
CA HIS A 133 13.95 -3.97 3.47
C HIS A 133 13.02 -4.15 2.27
N LYS A 134 11.72 -4.03 2.52
CA LYS A 134 10.64 -4.01 1.53
C LYS A 134 9.78 -2.76 1.70
N ASP A 135 8.54 -2.79 1.21
CA ASP A 135 7.59 -1.67 1.19
C ASP A 135 7.53 -0.94 2.53
N LYS A 136 7.51 0.40 2.46
CA LYS A 136 7.58 1.27 3.64
C LYS A 136 6.20 1.79 3.97
N TYR A 137 5.61 1.21 5.00
CA TYR A 137 4.42 1.72 5.64
C TYR A 137 4.84 2.82 6.61
N TRP A 138 3.95 3.78 6.86
CA TRP A 138 4.12 4.75 7.94
C TRP A 138 3.22 4.34 9.10
N ALA A 139 3.83 3.74 10.12
CA ALA A 139 3.15 3.54 11.39
C ALA A 139 3.10 4.88 12.15
N HIS A 140 2.00 5.16 12.84
CA HIS A 140 1.79 6.41 13.58
C HIS A 140 1.63 6.12 15.06
N LEU A 141 2.41 6.81 15.89
CA LEU A 141 2.33 6.82 17.34
C LEU A 141 2.03 8.22 17.84
N THR A 142 1.25 8.29 18.92
CA THR A 142 1.05 9.51 19.68
C THR A 142 1.40 9.32 21.15
N SER A 143 1.82 10.41 21.80
CA SER A 143 2.05 10.46 23.25
C SER A 143 1.58 11.81 23.79
N VAL A 144 0.95 11.77 24.95
CA VAL A 144 0.60 12.95 25.75
C VAL A 144 1.61 13.13 26.88
N ILE A 145 1.69 14.33 27.44
CA ILE A 145 2.44 14.62 28.67
C ILE A 145 1.70 14.04 29.88
#